data_AF-A0AAE0AV32-F1
#
_entry.id   AF-A0AAE0AV32-F1
#
_cell.length_a   1.000
_cell.length_b   1.000
_cell.length_c   1.000
_cell.angle_alpha   90.00
_cell.angle_beta   90.00
_cell.angle_gamma   90.00
#
_symmetry.space_group_name_H-M   'P 1'
#
loop_
_entity.id
_entity.type
_entity.pdbx_description
1 polymer ?
#
loop_
_entity_poly.entity_id
_entity_poly.type
_entity_poly.pdbx_seq_one_letter_code
_entity_poly.pdbx_strand_id
1 'polypeptide(L)'
;MAFHKITAISTLVLRILTLLSSIACIVMLVTDQVKFGDGSKTTFKDVIAYRYVLSTAVVGVTYSLVQLPFALYYAFKQKRLIRGELLPEFDFYGDKVVSLFLGTGVGAGFAVTFEFKDFLKDLFKTLADSGVVDAGELKSKLDKFLDRGNIATGLLFVAFICMALLSVLSSINKRTTTTGIFG
;
A
#
# COMPACT_ATOMS: atom_id res chain seq x y z
N MET A 1 15.78 -27.36 12.10
CA MET A 1 16.26 -26.07 12.69
C MET A 1 16.57 -24.99 11.65
N ALA A 2 17.25 -25.29 10.52
CA ALA A 2 17.57 -24.27 9.50
C ALA A 2 16.33 -23.64 8.83
N PHE A 3 15.33 -24.45 8.49
CA PHE A 3 14.09 -23.99 7.83
C PHE A 3 13.35 -22.91 8.63
N HIS A 4 13.22 -23.11 9.95
CA HIS A 4 12.50 -22.18 10.83
C HIS A 4 13.21 -20.81 10.96
N LYS A 5 14.55 -20.79 10.89
CA LYS A 5 15.33 -19.55 10.90
C LYS A 5 15.15 -18.77 9.58
N ILE A 6 15.13 -19.47 8.45
CA ILE A 6 14.96 -18.86 7.12
C ILE A 6 13.57 -18.21 7.00
N THR A 7 12.51 -18.88 7.47
CA THR A 7 11.15 -18.32 7.47
C THR A 7 11.03 -17.09 8.37
N ALA A 8 11.68 -17.09 9.54
CA ALA A 8 11.69 -15.94 10.45
C ALA A 8 12.44 -14.72 9.86
N ILE A 9 13.55 -14.94 9.17
CA ILE A 9 14.30 -13.86 8.50
C ILE A 9 13.49 -13.32 7.31
N SER A 10 12.93 -14.20 6.48
CA SER A 10 12.11 -13.80 5.32
C SER A 10 10.89 -12.97 5.72
N THR A 11 10.19 -13.38 6.77
CA THR A 11 9.04 -12.61 7.31
C THR A 11 9.46 -11.24 7.82
N LEU A 12 10.59 -11.13 8.54
CA LEU A 12 11.13 -9.83 8.96
C LEU A 12 11.46 -8.92 7.77
N VAL A 13 12.15 -9.44 6.76
CA VAL A 13 12.52 -8.66 5.56
C VAL A 13 11.27 -8.16 4.82
N LEU A 14 10.28 -9.03 4.61
CA LEU A 14 9.03 -8.64 3.94
C LEU A 14 8.24 -7.60 4.74
N ARG A 15 8.23 -7.67 6.09
CA ARG A 15 7.59 -6.65 6.94
C ARG A 15 8.26 -5.29 6.81
N ILE A 16 9.60 -5.26 6.81
CA ILE A 16 10.37 -4.03 6.62
C ILE A 16 10.12 -3.44 5.23
N LEU A 17 10.13 -4.27 4.18
CA LEU A 17 9.83 -3.82 2.82
C LEU A 17 8.42 -3.25 2.69
N THR A 18 7.42 -3.92 3.28
CA THR A 18 6.02 -3.44 3.29
C THR A 18 5.90 -2.08 3.97
N LEU A 19 6.59 -1.91 5.11
CA LEU A 19 6.60 -0.66 5.87
C LEU A 19 7.28 0.46 5.09
N LEU A 20 8.48 0.24 4.56
CA LEU A 20 9.22 1.25 3.79
C LEU A 20 8.46 1.68 2.55
N SER A 21 7.90 0.71 1.83
CA SER A 21 7.13 0.94 0.61
C SER A 21 5.82 1.70 0.89
N SER A 22 5.12 1.36 1.98
CA SER A 22 3.91 2.07 2.40
C SER A 22 4.20 3.50 2.88
N ILE A 23 5.30 3.71 3.61
CA ILE A 23 5.75 5.06 4.01
C ILE A 23 6.13 5.87 2.77
N ALA A 24 6.86 5.29 1.82
CA ALA A 24 7.22 5.96 0.58
C ALA A 24 5.97 6.38 -0.21
N CYS A 25 4.93 5.54 -0.26
CA CYS A 25 3.63 5.90 -0.85
C CYS A 25 3.00 7.11 -0.14
N ILE A 26 2.92 7.10 1.20
CA ILE A 26 2.37 8.21 1.99
C ILE A 26 3.16 9.50 1.73
N VAL A 27 4.50 9.43 1.78
CA VAL A 27 5.37 10.59 1.57
C VAL A 27 5.16 11.16 0.16
N MET A 28 5.09 10.33 -0.88
CA MET A 28 4.82 10.80 -2.24
C MET A 28 3.45 11.49 -2.34
N LEU A 29 2.39 10.87 -1.82
CA LEU A 29 1.03 11.45 -1.86
C LEU A 29 0.88 12.74 -1.04
N VAL A 30 1.60 12.87 0.07
CA VAL A 30 1.53 14.06 0.96
C VAL A 30 2.44 15.19 0.47
N THR A 31 3.62 14.85 -0.04
CA THR A 31 4.66 15.80 -0.48
C THR A 31 4.34 16.39 -1.84
N ASP A 32 3.71 15.61 -2.73
CA ASP A 32 3.27 16.16 -4.00
C ASP A 32 2.12 17.17 -3.75
N GLN A 33 2.46 18.44 -3.86
CA GLN A 33 1.54 19.56 -3.75
C GLN A 33 1.48 20.24 -5.11
N VAL A 34 0.34 20.08 -5.79
CA VAL A 34 -0.09 20.87 -6.94
C VAL A 34 -0.12 22.37 -6.64
N LYS A 35 0.99 23.11 -6.75
CA LYS A 35 0.92 24.58 -6.70
C LYS A 35 0.31 25.10 -8.01
N PHE A 36 -0.96 25.49 -8.00
CA PHE A 36 -1.52 26.29 -9.09
C PHE A 36 -1.00 27.73 -8.97
N GLY A 37 -0.82 28.39 -10.12
CA GLY A 37 -0.19 29.73 -10.24
C GLY A 37 -0.96 30.87 -9.55
N ASP A 38 -2.14 30.58 -8.99
CA ASP A 38 -3.01 31.52 -8.29
C ASP A 38 -2.90 31.43 -6.74
N GLY A 39 -1.90 30.69 -6.23
CA GLY A 39 -1.67 30.53 -4.79
C GLY A 39 -2.60 29.52 -4.09
N SER A 40 -3.57 28.96 -4.80
CA SER A 40 -4.42 27.85 -4.33
C SER A 40 -3.65 26.52 -4.37
N LYS A 41 -3.53 25.88 -3.19
CA LYS A 41 -2.86 24.59 -3.00
C LYS A 41 -3.90 23.48 -3.17
N THR A 42 -3.88 22.76 -4.28
CA THR A 42 -4.69 21.54 -4.38
C THR A 42 -3.81 20.36 -3.97
N THR A 43 -4.14 19.78 -2.82
CA THR A 43 -3.47 18.58 -2.29
C THR A 43 -4.15 17.35 -2.88
N PHE A 44 -3.42 16.24 -3.10
CA PHE A 44 -3.99 14.94 -3.51
C PHE A 44 -5.11 14.44 -2.59
N LYS A 45 -5.21 15.00 -1.38
CA LYS A 45 -6.36 14.84 -0.51
C LYS A 45 -7.66 15.26 -1.17
N ASP A 46 -7.78 16.20 -2.10
CA ASP A 46 -9.13 16.57 -2.57
C ASP A 46 -9.79 15.54 -3.48
N VAL A 47 -9.03 14.58 -4.00
CA VAL A 47 -9.57 13.47 -4.77
C VAL A 47 -9.90 12.31 -3.83
N ILE A 48 -11.17 11.91 -3.78
CA ILE A 48 -11.68 10.84 -2.91
C ILE A 48 -10.87 9.55 -3.06
N ALA A 49 -10.49 9.19 -4.28
CA ALA A 49 -9.70 7.99 -4.53
C ALA A 49 -8.28 8.07 -3.95
N TYR A 50 -7.58 9.20 -4.09
CA TYR A 50 -6.25 9.35 -3.46
C TYR A 50 -6.35 9.46 -1.93
N ARG A 51 -7.45 9.98 -1.36
CA ARG A 51 -7.73 9.84 0.09
C ARG A 51 -7.86 8.37 0.50
N TYR A 52 -8.54 7.57 -0.32
CA TYR A 52 -8.70 6.14 -0.06
C TYR A 52 -7.35 5.42 -0.14
N VAL A 53 -6.55 5.64 -1.19
CA VAL A 53 -5.19 5.10 -1.32
C VAL A 53 -4.33 5.48 -0.11
N LEU A 54 -4.35 6.76 0.29
CA LEU A 54 -3.63 7.24 1.49
C LEU A 54 -4.10 6.52 2.77
N SER A 55 -5.41 6.33 2.93
CA SER A 55 -5.98 5.64 4.10
C SER A 55 -5.55 4.18 4.15
N THR A 56 -5.54 3.49 3.00
CA THR A 56 -5.06 2.10 2.90
C THR A 56 -3.57 1.98 3.23
N ALA A 57 -2.75 2.95 2.78
CA ALA A 57 -1.33 3.02 3.12
C ALA A 57 -1.11 3.19 4.63
N VAL A 58 -1.88 4.08 5.28
CA VAL A 58 -1.80 4.33 6.73
C VAL A 58 -2.17 3.07 7.53
N VAL A 59 -3.19 2.32 7.09
CA VAL A 59 -3.53 1.04 7.72
C VAL A 59 -2.38 0.03 7.58
N GLY A 60 -1.76 -0.06 6.39
CA GLY A 60 -0.58 -0.91 6.17
C GLY A 60 0.60 -0.56 7.07
N VAL A 61 0.90 0.73 7.26
CA VAL A 61 1.95 1.21 8.18
C VAL A 61 1.60 0.90 9.62
N THR A 62 0.37 1.22 10.05
CA THR A 62 -0.08 1.01 11.44
C THR A 62 0.02 -0.45 11.82
N TYR A 63 -0.45 -1.34 10.95
CA TYR A 63 -0.37 -2.79 11.14
C TYR A 63 1.09 -3.27 11.22
N SER A 64 1.94 -2.81 10.29
CA SER A 64 3.36 -3.18 10.26
C SER A 64 4.10 -2.71 11.53
N LEU A 65 3.79 -1.51 12.04
CA LEU A 65 4.38 -0.96 13.27
C LEU A 65 3.96 -1.75 14.52
N VAL A 66 2.69 -2.15 14.60
CA VAL A 66 2.20 -2.97 15.72
C VAL A 66 2.90 -4.33 15.74
N GLN A 67 3.16 -4.94 14.58
CA GLN A 67 3.77 -6.28 14.49
C GLN A 67 5.30 -6.30 14.56
N LEU A 68 5.97 -5.23 14.13
CA LEU A 68 7.44 -5.15 14.13
C LEU A 68 8.09 -5.51 15.49
N PRO A 69 7.65 -4.97 16.65
CA PRO A 69 8.28 -5.27 17.93
C PRO A 69 8.10 -6.74 18.34
N PHE A 70 6.96 -7.37 18.01
CA PHE A 70 6.72 -8.79 18.28
C PHE A 70 7.61 -9.68 17.41
N ALA A 71 7.76 -9.33 16.13
CA ALA A 71 8.65 -10.04 15.20
C ALA A 71 10.12 -9.89 15.60
N LEU A 72 10.56 -8.69 15.99
CA LEU A 72 11.92 -8.42 16.45
C LEU A 72 12.24 -9.24 17.72
N TYR A 73 11.33 -9.22 18.69
CA TYR A 73 11.52 -9.95 19.94
C TYR A 73 11.64 -11.46 19.71
N TYR A 74 10.81 -12.03 18.83
CA TYR A 74 10.89 -13.44 18.46
C TYR A 74 12.23 -13.79 17.80
N ALA A 75 12.72 -12.93 16.90
CA ALA A 75 13.99 -13.17 16.20
C ALA A 75 15.21 -13.13 17.13
N PHE A 76 15.25 -12.22 18.12
CA PHE A 76 16.38 -12.10 19.04
C PHE A 76 16.36 -13.12 20.18
N LYS A 77 15.19 -13.40 20.78
CA LYS A 77 15.10 -14.23 21.99
C LYS A 77 14.82 -15.70 21.70
N GLN A 78 14.42 -16.07 20.48
CA GLN A 78 13.88 -17.39 20.09
C GLN A 78 12.77 -17.95 21.03
N LYS A 79 12.26 -17.12 21.94
CA LYS A 79 11.13 -17.38 22.83
C LYS A 79 10.01 -16.44 22.45
N ARG A 80 8.84 -16.99 22.13
CA ARG A 80 7.63 -16.20 21.84
C ARG A 80 7.21 -15.44 23.11
N LEU A 81 6.91 -14.16 22.97
CA LEU A 81 6.53 -13.25 24.06
C LEU A 81 5.20 -13.69 24.69
N ILE A 82 4.27 -14.20 23.88
CA ILE A 82 3.05 -14.88 24.34
C ILE A 82 3.18 -16.37 24.01
N ARG A 83 3.17 -17.21 25.05
CA ARG A 83 3.04 -18.67 24.93
C ARG A 83 1.58 -18.98 24.59
N GLY A 84 1.27 -19.16 23.30
CA GLY A 84 -0.05 -19.56 22.82
C GLY A 84 -0.19 -19.50 21.29
N GLU A 85 -1.22 -20.12 20.73
CA GLU A 85 -1.55 -20.10 19.29
C GLU A 85 -2.11 -18.75 18.81
N LEU A 86 -2.51 -17.87 19.74
CA LEU A 86 -3.21 -16.61 19.46
C LEU A 86 -2.40 -15.61 18.60
N LEU A 87 -1.09 -15.44 18.87
CA LEU A 87 -0.24 -14.53 18.09
C LEU A 87 -0.01 -15.02 16.65
N PRO A 88 0.37 -16.30 16.42
CA PRO A 88 0.45 -16.84 15.07
C PRO A 88 -0.85 -16.74 14.27
N GLU A 89 -1.99 -16.94 14.92
CA GLU A 89 -3.30 -16.83 14.27
C GLU A 89 -3.67 -15.39 13.95
N PHE A 90 -3.43 -14.45 14.87
CA PHE A 90 -3.65 -13.03 14.62
C PHE A 90 -2.78 -12.52 13.48
N ASP A 91 -1.49 -12.89 13.43
CA ASP A 91 -0.61 -12.55 12.31
C ASP A 91 -1.13 -13.14 10.99
N PHE A 92 -1.60 -14.38 11.01
CA PHE A 92 -2.13 -15.04 9.81
C PHE A 92 -3.40 -14.39 9.26
N TYR A 93 -4.38 -14.10 10.12
CA TYR A 93 -5.62 -13.45 9.71
C TYR A 93 -5.40 -11.98 9.37
N GLY A 94 -4.58 -11.29 10.17
CA GLY A 94 -4.20 -9.90 9.94
C GLY A 94 -3.52 -9.72 8.60
N ASP A 95 -2.55 -10.58 8.26
CA ASP A 95 -1.76 -10.43 7.03
C ASP A 95 -2.67 -10.57 5.79
N LYS A 96 -3.68 -11.44 5.87
CA LYS A 96 -4.71 -11.58 4.84
C LYS A 96 -5.59 -10.34 4.73
N VAL A 97 -6.18 -9.91 5.84
CA VAL A 97 -7.12 -8.76 5.83
C VAL A 97 -6.40 -7.50 5.33
N VAL A 98 -5.18 -7.27 5.78
CA VAL A 98 -4.38 -6.11 5.37
C VAL A 98 -3.93 -6.23 3.92
N SER A 99 -3.57 -7.43 3.44
CA SER A 99 -3.29 -7.63 2.00
C SER A 99 -4.51 -7.31 1.14
N LEU A 100 -5.71 -7.75 1.51
CA LEU A 100 -6.93 -7.44 0.77
C LEU A 100 -7.22 -5.95 0.80
N PHE A 101 -7.07 -5.31 1.97
CA PHE A 101 -7.29 -3.87 2.13
C PHE A 101 -6.31 -3.05 1.27
N LEU A 102 -5.02 -3.36 1.32
CA LEU A 102 -4.00 -2.75 0.44
C LEU A 102 -4.35 -2.99 -1.03
N GLY A 103 -4.74 -4.20 -1.41
CA GLY A 103 -5.15 -4.54 -2.77
C GLY A 103 -6.32 -3.69 -3.28
N THR A 104 -7.34 -3.44 -2.45
CA THR A 104 -8.43 -2.52 -2.83
C THR A 104 -7.94 -1.08 -3.00
N GLY A 105 -6.97 -0.64 -2.18
CA GLY A 105 -6.32 0.65 -2.31
C GLY A 105 -5.57 0.79 -3.64
N VAL A 106 -4.76 -0.22 -4.00
CA VAL A 106 -4.08 -0.28 -5.29
C VAL A 106 -5.09 -0.20 -6.44
N GLY A 107 -6.14 -1.03 -6.37
CA GLY A 107 -7.18 -1.08 -7.40
C GLY A 107 -7.84 0.29 -7.61
N ALA A 108 -8.23 0.97 -6.53
CA ALA A 108 -8.79 2.31 -6.59
C ALA A 108 -7.80 3.35 -7.16
N GLY A 109 -6.52 3.27 -6.78
CA GLY A 109 -5.47 4.16 -7.29
C GLY A 109 -5.22 4.00 -8.79
N PHE A 110 -5.17 2.77 -9.29
CA PHE A 110 -5.01 2.51 -10.72
C PHE A 110 -6.28 2.82 -11.51
N ALA A 111 -7.46 2.46 -10.99
CA ALA A 111 -8.74 2.74 -11.65
C ALA A 111 -8.90 4.23 -11.93
N VAL A 112 -8.70 5.08 -10.91
CA VAL A 112 -8.76 6.53 -11.10
C VAL A 112 -7.67 7.03 -12.02
N THR A 113 -6.48 6.45 -12.02
CA THR A 113 -5.42 6.90 -12.93
C THR A 113 -5.78 6.67 -14.40
N PHE A 114 -6.41 5.55 -14.74
CA PHE A 114 -6.79 5.25 -16.13
C PHE A 114 -8.10 5.93 -16.54
N GLU A 115 -9.17 5.78 -15.75
CA GLU A 115 -10.48 6.34 -16.08
C GLU A 115 -10.45 7.89 -16.14
N PHE A 116 -9.69 8.52 -15.24
CA PHE A 116 -9.60 9.98 -15.20
C PHE A 116 -8.77 10.53 -16.36
N LYS A 117 -7.77 9.79 -16.88
CA LYS A 117 -7.03 10.19 -18.09
C LYS A 117 -7.92 10.25 -19.32
N ASP A 118 -8.78 9.25 -19.50
CA ASP A 118 -9.71 9.22 -20.63
C ASP A 118 -10.77 10.33 -20.52
N PHE A 119 -11.40 10.49 -19.35
CA PHE A 119 -12.36 11.56 -19.11
C PHE A 119 -11.75 12.96 -19.35
N LEU A 120 -10.53 13.19 -18.84
CA LEU A 120 -9.85 14.47 -19.04
C LEU A 120 -9.52 14.71 -20.51
N LYS A 121 -9.08 13.69 -21.25
CA LYS A 121 -8.78 13.82 -22.67
C LYS A 121 -10.01 14.24 -23.48
N ASP A 122 -11.17 13.67 -23.16
CA ASP A 122 -12.44 14.05 -23.79
C ASP A 122 -12.87 15.47 -23.42
N LEU A 123 -12.80 15.83 -22.12
CA LEU A 123 -13.09 17.18 -21.65
C LEU A 123 -12.17 18.23 -22.30
N PHE A 124 -10.88 17.91 -22.44
CA PHE A 124 -9.90 18.77 -23.10
C PHE A 124 -10.21 19.00 -24.57
N LYS A 125 -10.67 17.95 -25.27
CA LYS A 125 -11.07 18.08 -26.67
C LYS A 125 -12.26 19.05 -26.79
N THR A 126 -13.26 18.93 -25.92
CA THR A 126 -14.41 19.85 -25.88
C THR A 126 -14.02 21.28 -25.50
N LEU A 127 -13.08 21.46 -24.56
CA LEU A 127 -12.58 22.76 -24.14
C LEU A 127 -11.73 23.45 -25.23
N ALA A 128 -10.90 22.67 -25.94
CA ALA A 128 -10.13 23.17 -27.08
C ALA A 128 -11.06 23.63 -28.22
N ASP A 129 -12.14 22.89 -28.48
CA ASP A 129 -13.15 23.25 -29.47
C ASP A 129 -13.95 24.51 -29.06
N SER A 130 -14.02 24.84 -27.78
CA SER A 130 -14.76 26.02 -27.25
C SER A 130 -13.88 27.26 -27.01
N GLY A 131 -12.55 27.14 -27.08
CA GLY A 131 -11.62 28.28 -27.07
C GLY A 131 -11.52 29.07 -25.76
N VAL A 132 -12.09 28.58 -24.66
CA VAL A 132 -12.26 29.33 -23.39
C VAL A 132 -11.04 29.26 -22.46
N VAL A 133 -10.16 28.26 -22.62
CA VAL A 133 -9.02 28.03 -21.71
C VAL A 133 -7.82 27.48 -22.47
N ASP A 134 -6.61 27.81 -22.01
CA ASP A 134 -5.34 27.25 -22.48
C ASP A 134 -5.22 25.75 -22.14
N ALA A 135 -5.93 24.92 -22.93
CA ALA A 135 -6.09 23.49 -22.73
C ALA A 135 -4.75 22.74 -22.64
N GLY A 136 -3.71 23.26 -23.30
CA GLY A 136 -2.36 22.71 -23.25
C GLY A 136 -1.72 22.77 -21.86
N GLU A 137 -1.85 23.90 -21.16
CA GLU A 137 -1.23 24.08 -19.84
C GLU A 137 -1.90 23.18 -18.79
N LEU A 138 -3.24 23.17 -18.76
CA LEU A 138 -4.02 22.38 -17.82
C LEU A 138 -3.79 20.87 -18.04
N LYS A 139 -3.71 20.42 -19.30
CA LYS A 139 -3.39 19.03 -19.65
C LYS A 139 -2.02 18.64 -19.12
N SER A 140 -1.01 19.48 -19.35
CA SER A 140 0.35 19.21 -18.88
C SER A 140 0.46 19.11 -17.35
N LYS A 141 -0.32 19.92 -16.62
CA LYS A 141 -0.38 19.86 -15.15
C LYS A 141 -1.03 18.56 -14.72
N LEU A 142 -2.20 18.23 -15.25
CA LEU A 142 -2.95 17.01 -14.88
C LEU A 142 -2.20 15.72 -15.21
N ASP A 143 -1.53 15.66 -16.36
CA ASP A 143 -0.70 14.51 -16.73
C ASP A 143 0.42 14.30 -15.69
N LYS A 144 1.08 15.37 -15.24
CA LYS A 144 2.10 15.30 -14.18
C LYS A 144 1.53 14.88 -12.83
N PHE A 145 0.33 15.33 -12.48
CA PHE A 145 -0.37 14.91 -11.26
C PHE A 145 -0.70 13.42 -11.28
N LEU A 146 -1.28 12.94 -12.38
CA LEU A 146 -1.68 11.55 -12.57
C LEU A 146 -0.46 10.62 -12.61
N ASP A 147 0.62 11.03 -13.26
CA ASP A 147 1.86 10.24 -13.31
C ASP A 147 2.47 10.05 -11.91
N ARG A 148 2.48 11.12 -11.10
CA ARG A 148 2.88 11.05 -9.69
C ARG A 148 1.99 10.15 -8.86
N GLY A 149 0.67 10.28 -9.02
CA GLY A 149 -0.30 9.40 -8.36
C GLY A 149 -0.14 7.93 -8.77
N ASN A 150 0.23 7.67 -10.02
CA ASN A 150 0.52 6.33 -10.54
C ASN A 150 1.79 5.75 -9.90
N ILE A 151 2.87 6.53 -9.80
CA ILE A 151 4.11 6.13 -9.13
C ILE A 151 3.83 5.81 -7.65
N ALA A 152 3.06 6.65 -6.96
CA ALA A 152 2.69 6.42 -5.57
C ALA A 152 1.83 5.15 -5.40
N THR A 153 0.86 4.92 -6.31
CA THR A 153 0.04 3.70 -6.32
C THR A 153 0.90 2.47 -6.61
N GLY A 154 1.90 2.58 -7.49
CA GLY A 154 2.88 1.54 -7.76
C GLY A 154 3.71 1.17 -6.52
N LEU A 155 4.11 2.15 -5.71
CA LEU A 155 4.72 1.87 -4.41
C LEU A 155 3.76 1.09 -3.51
N LEU A 156 2.49 1.49 -3.41
CA LEU A 156 1.50 0.76 -2.62
C LEU A 156 1.28 -0.68 -3.14
N PHE A 157 1.42 -0.90 -4.45
CA PHE A 157 1.35 -2.23 -5.06
C PHE A 157 2.52 -3.14 -4.65
N VAL A 158 3.73 -2.60 -4.53
CA VAL A 158 4.87 -3.34 -3.98
C VAL A 158 4.58 -3.77 -2.53
N ALA A 159 4.05 -2.86 -1.71
CA ALA A 159 3.63 -3.18 -0.34
C ALA A 159 2.57 -4.29 -0.31
N PHE A 160 1.58 -4.25 -1.22
CA PHE A 160 0.57 -5.29 -1.37
C PHE A 160 1.19 -6.67 -1.69
N ILE A 161 2.11 -6.74 -2.65
CA ILE A 161 2.78 -8.01 -3.00
C ILE A 161 3.56 -8.55 -1.81
N CYS A 162 4.33 -7.71 -1.11
CA CYS A 162 5.07 -8.13 0.08
C CYS A 162 4.13 -8.66 1.17
N MET A 163 2.99 -8.00 1.40
CA MET A 163 1.97 -8.43 2.35
C MET A 163 1.29 -9.75 1.94
N ALA A 164 1.05 -9.95 0.65
CA ALA A 164 0.50 -11.19 0.11
C ALA A 164 1.48 -12.37 0.31
N LEU A 165 2.78 -12.15 0.09
CA LEU A 165 3.82 -13.15 0.39
C LEU A 165 3.89 -13.47 1.88
N LEU A 166 3.75 -12.47 2.76
CA LEU A 166 3.68 -12.67 4.21
C LEU A 166 2.50 -13.57 4.61
N SER A 167 1.33 -13.33 4.04
CA SER A 167 0.14 -14.16 4.24
C SER A 167 0.39 -15.64 3.85
N VAL A 168 1.08 -15.88 2.74
CA VAL A 168 1.47 -17.24 2.32
C VAL A 168 2.48 -17.87 3.29
N LEU A 169 3.52 -17.13 3.70
CA LEU A 169 4.52 -17.64 4.65
C LEU A 169 3.91 -17.94 6.03
N SER A 170 3.00 -17.09 6.49
CA SER A 170 2.26 -17.29 7.74
C SER A 170 1.39 -18.56 7.67
N SER A 171 0.77 -18.84 6.51
CA SER A 171 0.06 -20.11 6.24
C SER A 171 0.95 -21.34 6.38
N ILE A 172 2.14 -21.28 5.78
CA ILE A 172 3.09 -22.39 5.77
C ILE A 172 3.59 -22.66 7.20
N ASN A 173 3.90 -21.60 7.94
CA ASN A 173 4.38 -21.69 9.32
C ASN A 173 3.31 -22.27 10.28
N LYS A 174 2.01 -21.95 10.06
CA LYS A 174 0.91 -22.59 10.79
C LYS A 174 0.86 -24.10 10.50
N ARG A 175 0.89 -24.49 9.22
CA ARG A 175 0.86 -25.91 8.81
C ARG A 175 2.02 -26.75 9.33
N THR A 176 3.20 -26.17 9.52
CA THR A 176 4.35 -26.89 10.10
C THR A 176 4.26 -27.04 11.62
N THR A 177 3.42 -26.26 12.29
CA THR A 177 3.23 -26.30 13.75
C THR A 177 2.01 -27.14 14.14
N THR A 178 0.98 -27.21 13.28
CA THR A 178 -0.21 -28.04 13.49
C THR A 178 0.01 -29.43 12.92
N THR A 179 0.56 -30.36 13.70
CA THR A 179 0.26 -31.78 13.49
C THR A 179 -1.22 -31.98 13.81
N GLY A 180 -2.04 -31.97 12.75
CA GLY A 180 -3.39 -32.53 12.63
C GLY A 180 -4.40 -32.24 13.74
N ILE A 181 -5.46 -31.47 13.40
CA ILE A 181 -6.79 -31.71 14.00
C ILE A 181 -7.91 -31.68 12.94
N PHE A 182 -7.69 -31.15 11.73
CA PHE A 182 -8.60 -31.39 10.60
C PHE A 182 -7.77 -31.65 9.34
N GLY A 183 -8.09 -32.76 8.66
CA GLY A 183 -7.36 -33.34 7.53
C GLY A 183 -7.33 -32.50 6.26
#